data_AF-A0A250XU18-F1
#
_entry.id   AF-A0A250XU18-F1
#
_cell.length_a   1.000
_cell.length_b   1.000
_cell.length_c   1.000
_cell.angle_alpha   90.00
_cell.angle_beta   90.00
_cell.angle_gamma   90.00
#
_symmetry.space_group_name_H-M   'P 1'
#
loop_
_entity.id
_entity.type
_entity.pdbx_description
1 polymer ?
#
loop_
_entity_poly.entity_id
_entity_poly.type
_entity_poly.pdbx_seq_one_letter_code
_entity_poly.pdbx_strand_id
1 'polypeptide(L)'
;MLSIGFVTILVFIVFINASISALGDKVPVTCGSTIKLAHAVSKARLHSHEVAYSRGSQQQSVTGFPSSDDSQSYWVVHGPKEDPCIPGGTFKKGSALRLQHTVTRKWLHSHQFHSPLTQNQEVSAYGSDNESDGGDVWFLEWESKAKVWKQDGKVT
;
A
#
# COMPACT_ATOMS: atom_id res chain seq x y z
N MET A 1 61.49 48.96 5.85
CA MET A 1 61.22 47.56 5.45
C MET A 1 60.19 47.00 6.44
N LEU A 2 58.93 46.90 6.04
CA LEU A 2 57.86 46.26 6.81
C LEU A 2 57.17 45.28 5.86
N SER A 3 57.41 43.99 6.07
CA SER A 3 56.81 42.91 5.29
C SER A 3 55.55 42.42 6.01
N ILE A 4 54.38 42.64 5.40
CA ILE A 4 53.10 42.13 5.89
C ILE A 4 53.00 40.67 5.43
N GLY A 5 53.15 39.73 6.36
CA GLY A 5 52.95 38.30 6.10
C GLY A 5 51.46 38.00 5.96
N PHE A 6 51.04 37.61 4.76
CA PHE A 6 49.72 37.05 4.49
C PHE A 6 49.66 35.63 5.07
N VAL A 7 48.94 35.44 6.19
CA VAL A 7 48.62 34.10 6.70
C VAL A 7 47.34 33.64 6.00
N THR A 8 47.48 32.83 4.95
CA THR A 8 46.37 32.13 4.33
C THR A 8 45.96 30.96 5.22
N ILE A 9 44.85 31.12 5.95
CA ILE A 9 44.22 30.03 6.70
C ILE A 9 43.57 29.08 5.69
N LEU A 10 44.19 27.93 5.49
CA LEU A 10 43.64 26.82 4.71
C LEU A 10 42.55 26.13 5.56
N VAL A 11 41.29 26.48 5.30
CA VAL A 11 40.14 25.78 5.89
C VAL A 11 39.96 24.45 5.15
N PHE A 12 40.51 23.38 5.71
CA PHE A 12 40.19 22.02 5.28
C PHE A 12 38.76 21.68 5.71
N ILE A 13 37.80 21.85 4.80
CA ILE A 13 36.45 21.30 4.96
C ILE A 13 36.58 19.79 4.76
N VAL A 14 36.64 19.05 5.86
CA VAL A 14 36.52 17.59 5.84
C VAL A 14 35.05 17.26 5.57
N PHE A 15 34.73 16.97 4.31
CA PHE A 15 33.46 16.33 3.96
C PHE A 15 33.51 14.89 4.46
N ILE A 16 32.99 14.66 5.67
CA ILE A 16 32.71 13.30 6.14
C ILE A 16 31.54 12.80 5.29
N ASN A 17 31.84 12.04 4.23
CA ASN A 17 30.86 11.18 3.59
C ASN A 17 30.51 10.06 4.58
N ALA A 18 29.65 10.38 5.54
CA ALA A 18 28.98 9.36 6.33
C ALA A 18 28.02 8.65 5.36
N SER A 19 28.48 7.55 4.78
CA SER A 19 27.58 6.56 4.22
C SER A 19 26.74 6.04 5.39
N ILE A 20 25.58 6.66 5.62
CA ILE A 20 24.54 6.09 6.48
C ILE A 20 24.17 4.79 5.80
N SER A 21 24.78 3.71 6.25
CA SER A 21 24.29 2.38 6.02
C SER A 21 22.99 2.32 6.79
N ALA A 22 21.89 2.72 6.13
CA ALA A 22 20.54 2.49 6.63
C ALA A 22 20.38 0.98 6.67
N LEU A 23 20.78 0.37 7.78
CA LEU A 23 20.35 -0.98 8.15
C LEU A 23 18.82 -0.85 8.26
N GLY A 24 18.17 -1.17 7.14
CA GLY A 24 16.90 -0.58 6.73
C GLY A 24 15.76 -0.97 7.65
N ASP A 25 15.38 -0.06 8.55
CA ASP A 25 14.12 -0.18 9.24
C ASP A 25 13.00 -0.06 8.20
N LYS A 26 12.33 -1.19 7.92
CA LYS A 26 11.20 -1.24 7.00
C LYS A 26 10.18 -0.15 7.35
N VAL A 27 9.83 0.67 6.36
CA VAL A 27 9.00 1.85 6.53
C VAL A 27 7.58 1.42 6.95
N PRO A 28 6.97 2.07 7.96
CA PRO A 28 5.58 1.82 8.32
C PRO A 28 4.64 2.11 7.15
N VAL A 29 3.61 1.27 6.96
CA VAL A 29 2.49 1.58 6.08
C VAL A 29 1.49 2.43 6.86
N THR A 30 1.10 3.55 6.29
CA THR A 30 0.26 4.56 6.96
C THR A 30 -1.00 4.86 6.16
N CYS A 31 -1.99 5.45 6.82
CA CYS A 31 -3.20 5.97 6.19
C CYS A 31 -2.85 6.94 5.05
N GLY A 32 -3.39 6.70 3.86
CA GLY A 32 -3.07 7.43 2.63
C GLY A 32 -1.86 6.90 1.85
N SER A 33 -1.16 5.89 2.37
CA SER A 33 -0.08 5.23 1.61
C SER A 33 -0.65 4.59 0.33
N THR A 34 0.06 4.78 -0.78
CA THR A 34 -0.20 4.06 -2.03
C THR A 34 0.73 2.85 -2.12
N ILE A 35 0.15 1.65 -2.17
CA ILE A 35 0.87 0.38 -2.06
C ILE A 35 0.59 -0.53 -3.25
N LYS A 36 1.47 -1.53 -3.45
CA LYS A 36 1.16 -2.74 -4.20
C LYS A 36 1.15 -3.92 -3.24
N LEU A 37 0.08 -4.70 -3.22
CA LEU A 37 -0.02 -5.88 -2.35
C LEU A 37 0.38 -7.12 -3.15
N ALA A 38 1.54 -7.70 -2.84
CA ALA A 38 2.04 -8.90 -3.52
C ALA A 38 1.61 -10.17 -2.80
N HIS A 39 1.00 -11.11 -3.55
CA HIS A 39 0.71 -12.43 -3.04
C HIS A 39 2.02 -13.17 -2.71
N ALA A 40 2.11 -13.71 -1.50
CA ALA A 40 3.38 -14.17 -0.92
C ALA A 40 4.05 -15.28 -1.74
N VAL A 41 3.27 -16.17 -2.37
CA VAL A 41 3.78 -17.33 -3.13
C VAL A 41 3.98 -16.98 -4.60
N SER A 42 2.92 -16.60 -5.33
CA SER A 42 2.98 -16.35 -6.77
C SER A 42 3.67 -15.05 -7.16
N LYS A 43 3.87 -14.14 -6.20
CA LYS A 43 4.41 -12.78 -6.40
C LYS A 43 3.57 -11.86 -7.29
N ALA A 44 2.41 -12.35 -7.76
CA ALA A 44 1.42 -11.53 -8.45
C ALA A 44 0.90 -10.43 -7.52
N ARG A 45 0.63 -9.25 -8.05
CA ARG A 45 0.14 -8.09 -7.30
C ARG A 45 -1.37 -8.00 -7.44
N LEU A 46 -2.04 -7.61 -6.36
CA LEU A 46 -3.45 -7.24 -6.40
C LEU A 46 -3.65 -6.16 -7.47
N HIS A 47 -4.52 -6.42 -8.42
CA HIS A 47 -4.68 -5.63 -9.63
C HIS A 47 -6.16 -5.52 -10.00
N SER A 48 -6.57 -4.39 -10.57
CA SER A 48 -7.90 -4.18 -11.13
C SER A 48 -7.83 -3.39 -12.44
N HIS A 49 -8.85 -3.49 -13.28
CA HIS A 49 -8.93 -2.77 -14.55
C HIS A 49 -10.39 -2.61 -14.98
N GLU A 50 -10.67 -1.82 -16.02
CA GLU A 50 -12.04 -1.51 -16.47
C GLU A 50 -12.72 -2.66 -17.23
N VAL A 51 -12.66 -3.87 -16.68
CA VAL A 51 -13.39 -5.04 -17.17
C VAL A 51 -14.14 -5.67 -15.99
N ALA A 52 -15.44 -5.85 -16.18
CA ALA A 52 -16.31 -6.51 -15.22
C ALA A 52 -16.28 -8.03 -15.37
N TYR A 53 -16.64 -8.74 -14.30
CA TYR A 53 -16.94 -10.17 -14.42
C TYR A 53 -18.16 -10.40 -15.32
N SER A 54 -18.14 -11.47 -16.10
CA SER A 54 -19.27 -11.86 -16.96
C SER A 54 -20.35 -12.67 -16.22
N ARG A 55 -20.11 -13.02 -14.95
CA ARG A 55 -20.97 -13.79 -14.05
C ARG A 55 -20.78 -13.29 -12.62
N GLY A 56 -21.48 -13.88 -11.66
CA GLY A 56 -21.43 -13.42 -10.28
C GLY A 56 -22.12 -12.07 -10.14
N SER A 57 -21.47 -11.13 -9.46
CA SER A 57 -22.05 -9.79 -9.25
C SER A 57 -22.00 -8.90 -10.50
N GLN A 58 -21.19 -9.27 -11.49
CA GLN A 58 -20.87 -8.43 -12.66
C GLN A 58 -20.21 -7.09 -12.30
N GLN A 59 -19.64 -6.98 -11.10
CA GLN A 59 -18.81 -5.83 -10.72
C GLN A 59 -17.42 -5.91 -11.39
N GLN A 60 -16.62 -4.85 -11.24
CA GLN A 60 -15.27 -4.77 -11.81
C GLN A 60 -14.39 -5.90 -11.26
N SER A 61 -13.66 -6.55 -12.16
CA SER A 61 -12.85 -7.72 -11.80
C SER A 61 -11.58 -7.35 -11.05
N VAL A 62 -11.16 -8.22 -10.13
CA VAL A 62 -9.91 -8.12 -9.37
C VAL A 62 -9.10 -9.37 -9.60
N THR A 63 -7.80 -9.20 -9.88
CA THR A 63 -6.92 -10.30 -10.29
C THR A 63 -5.54 -10.18 -9.62
N GLY A 64 -4.71 -11.21 -9.81
CA GLY A 64 -3.28 -11.15 -9.53
C GLY A 64 -2.48 -10.88 -10.82
N PHE A 65 -1.78 -9.75 -10.91
CA PHE A 65 -0.98 -9.39 -12.07
C PHE A 65 0.52 -9.66 -11.86
N PRO A 66 1.22 -10.33 -12.80
CA PRO A 66 2.60 -10.76 -12.58
C PRO A 66 3.65 -9.64 -12.69
N SER A 67 3.39 -8.59 -13.48
CA SER A 67 4.36 -7.49 -13.64
C SER A 67 4.51 -6.68 -12.35
N SER A 68 5.74 -6.29 -12.02
CA SER A 68 6.01 -5.36 -10.91
C SER A 68 5.73 -3.92 -11.28
N ASP A 69 5.89 -3.61 -12.57
CA ASP A 69 5.74 -2.28 -13.12
C ASP A 69 4.42 -2.20 -13.87
N ASP A 70 3.38 -1.96 -13.09
CA ASP A 70 2.00 -1.82 -13.54
C ASP A 70 1.29 -0.79 -12.66
N SER A 71 0.68 0.21 -13.28
CA SER A 71 -0.03 1.28 -12.58
C SER A 71 -1.38 0.82 -12.02
N GLN A 72 -1.99 -0.19 -12.65
CA GLN A 72 -3.26 -0.82 -12.25
C GLN A 72 -3.14 -1.72 -11.01
N SER A 73 -1.93 -1.84 -10.45
CA SER A 73 -1.65 -2.60 -9.23
C SER A 73 -1.51 -1.71 -8.00
N TYR A 74 -1.75 -0.40 -8.13
CA TYR A 74 -1.67 0.54 -7.01
C TYR A 74 -3.01 0.69 -6.28
N TRP A 75 -2.95 0.64 -4.95
CA TRP A 75 -4.08 0.78 -4.05
C TRP A 75 -3.75 1.78 -2.95
N VAL A 76 -4.66 2.69 -2.64
CA VAL A 76 -4.55 3.62 -1.52
C VAL A 76 -5.17 3.00 -0.29
N VAL A 77 -4.46 3.07 0.85
CA VAL A 77 -4.97 2.56 2.13
C VAL A 77 -5.79 3.65 2.84
N HIS A 78 -7.04 3.35 3.13
CA HIS A 78 -7.96 4.22 3.87
C HIS A 78 -8.47 3.55 5.15
N GLY A 79 -9.01 4.34 6.06
CA GLY A 79 -9.80 3.85 7.17
C GLY A 79 -11.24 3.56 6.72
N PRO A 80 -12.05 2.89 7.56
CA PRO A 80 -13.49 2.76 7.35
C PRO A 80 -14.17 4.10 7.09
N LYS A 81 -15.33 4.07 6.43
CA LYS A 81 -16.09 5.30 6.12
C LYS A 81 -16.57 6.01 7.39
N GLU A 82 -17.09 5.25 8.34
CA GLU A 82 -17.65 5.76 9.60
C GLU A 82 -16.56 6.09 10.65
N ASP A 83 -15.34 5.58 10.46
CA ASP A 83 -14.17 5.87 11.32
C ASP A 83 -12.93 6.13 10.46
N PRO A 84 -12.81 7.32 9.82
CA PRO A 84 -11.70 7.63 8.94
C PRO A 84 -10.36 7.65 9.70
N CYS A 85 -9.33 7.05 9.11
CA CYS A 85 -7.98 7.10 9.69
C CYS A 85 -7.35 8.50 9.55
N ILE A 86 -6.45 8.82 10.48
CA ILE A 86 -5.64 10.05 10.43
C ILE A 86 -4.58 9.90 9.34
N PRO A 87 -4.48 10.82 8.34
CA PRO A 87 -3.44 10.78 7.31
C PRO A 87 -2.03 10.67 7.92
N GLY A 88 -1.21 9.74 7.40
CA GLY A 88 0.11 9.43 7.96
C GLY A 88 0.09 8.61 9.26
N GLY A 89 -1.07 8.32 9.83
CA GLY A 89 -1.23 7.44 10.98
C GLY A 89 -0.91 5.98 10.64
N THR A 90 -0.24 5.27 11.54
CA THR A 90 0.13 3.86 11.39
C THR A 90 -1.03 2.92 11.71
N PHE A 91 -1.10 1.78 11.03
CA PHE A 91 -2.07 0.73 11.34
C PHE A 91 -1.55 -0.28 12.37
N LYS A 92 -2.44 -0.74 13.25
CA LYS A 92 -2.20 -1.80 14.23
C LYS A 92 -2.83 -3.11 13.74
N LYS A 93 -2.47 -4.23 14.39
CA LYS A 93 -3.06 -5.54 14.10
C LYS A 93 -4.55 -5.50 14.47
N GLY A 94 -5.40 -6.05 13.62
CA GLY A 94 -6.86 -5.99 13.76
C GLY A 94 -7.47 -4.64 13.39
N SER A 95 -6.69 -3.69 12.86
CA SER A 95 -7.28 -2.45 12.32
C SER A 95 -8.18 -2.77 11.13
N ALA A 96 -9.39 -2.23 11.15
CA ALA A 96 -10.25 -2.18 9.97
C ALA A 96 -9.71 -1.13 8.98
N LEU A 97 -9.73 -1.44 7.69
CA LEU A 97 -9.29 -0.55 6.63
C LEU A 97 -10.09 -0.78 5.34
N ARG A 98 -9.90 0.09 4.36
CA ARG A 98 -10.39 -0.07 2.99
C ARG A 98 -9.24 0.15 2.01
N LEU A 99 -9.28 -0.51 0.86
CA LEU A 99 -8.29 -0.36 -0.21
C LEU A 99 -8.97 0.22 -1.45
N GLN A 100 -8.53 1.40 -1.90
CA GLN A 100 -9.07 2.04 -3.09
C GLN A 100 -8.13 1.89 -4.27
N HIS A 101 -8.62 1.34 -5.38
CA HIS A 101 -7.86 1.25 -6.62
C HIS A 101 -7.60 2.66 -7.16
N THR A 102 -6.33 3.00 -7.43
CA THR A 102 -5.94 4.38 -7.75
C THR A 102 -6.56 4.90 -9.04
N VAL A 103 -6.67 4.04 -10.05
CA VAL A 103 -7.09 4.46 -11.40
C VAL A 103 -8.61 4.53 -11.51
N THR A 104 -9.33 3.50 -11.07
CA THR A 104 -10.80 3.43 -11.23
C THR A 104 -11.58 3.99 -10.05
N ARG A 105 -10.89 4.38 -8.96
CA ARG A 105 -11.48 4.92 -7.72
C ARG A 105 -12.44 3.96 -7.01
N LYS A 106 -12.42 2.68 -7.37
CA LYS A 106 -13.26 1.62 -6.80
C LYS A 106 -12.62 1.00 -5.56
N TRP A 107 -13.43 0.50 -4.64
CA TRP A 107 -13.00 -0.15 -3.41
C TRP A 107 -12.84 -1.65 -3.63
N LEU A 108 -11.80 -2.25 -3.04
CA LEU A 108 -11.69 -3.70 -2.94
C LEU A 108 -12.86 -4.22 -2.11
N HIS A 109 -13.66 -5.10 -2.69
CA HIS A 109 -14.97 -5.47 -2.17
C HIS A 109 -15.16 -6.98 -2.15
N SER A 110 -15.96 -7.45 -1.20
CA SER A 110 -16.41 -8.84 -1.13
C SER A 110 -17.84 -8.92 -0.57
N HIS A 111 -18.55 -9.96 -0.99
CA HIS A 111 -20.00 -10.12 -0.77
C HIS A 111 -20.43 -11.57 -1.04
N GLN A 112 -21.73 -11.86 -0.95
CA GLN A 112 -22.27 -13.22 -1.08
C GLN A 112 -22.50 -13.63 -2.55
N PHE A 113 -21.45 -13.54 -3.37
CA PHE A 113 -21.42 -14.06 -4.74
C PHE A 113 -20.30 -15.08 -4.91
N HIS A 114 -20.48 -16.00 -5.85
CA HIS A 114 -19.46 -16.98 -6.20
C HIS A 114 -18.43 -16.40 -7.18
N SER A 115 -17.15 -16.67 -6.94
CA SER A 115 -16.04 -16.31 -7.81
C SER A 115 -16.16 -17.03 -9.17
N PRO A 116 -15.77 -16.40 -10.27
CA PRO A 116 -16.07 -16.88 -11.62
C PRO A 116 -15.40 -18.20 -11.97
N LEU A 117 -14.26 -18.54 -11.34
CA LEU A 117 -13.46 -19.72 -11.67
C LEU A 117 -13.55 -20.83 -10.61
N THR A 118 -13.43 -20.48 -9.33
CA THR A 118 -13.28 -21.47 -8.25
C THR A 118 -14.54 -21.67 -7.42
N GLN A 119 -15.59 -20.87 -7.65
CA GLN A 119 -16.84 -20.88 -6.86
C GLN A 119 -16.64 -20.56 -5.38
N ASN A 120 -15.49 -19.98 -4.99
CA ASN A 120 -15.29 -19.38 -3.67
C ASN A 120 -16.08 -18.08 -3.53
N GLN A 121 -15.92 -17.35 -2.44
CA GLN A 121 -16.45 -15.99 -2.35
C GLN A 121 -15.78 -15.07 -3.38
N GLU A 122 -16.58 -14.28 -4.10
CA GLU A 122 -16.12 -13.33 -5.10
C GLU A 122 -15.44 -12.12 -4.43
N VAL A 123 -14.28 -11.73 -4.99
CA VAL A 123 -13.63 -10.45 -4.70
C VAL A 123 -13.69 -9.59 -5.96
N SER A 124 -14.18 -8.37 -5.82
CA SER A 124 -14.45 -7.42 -6.89
C SER A 124 -13.92 -6.03 -6.53
N ALA A 125 -14.01 -5.10 -7.49
CA ALA A 125 -13.86 -3.67 -7.24
C ALA A 125 -15.22 -2.98 -7.39
N TYR A 126 -15.68 -2.30 -6.34
CA TYR A 126 -17.04 -1.78 -6.23
C TYR A 126 -17.09 -0.26 -6.02
N GLY A 127 -18.22 0.35 -6.37
CA GLY A 127 -18.53 1.72 -6.00
C GLY A 127 -17.63 2.78 -6.64
N SER A 128 -17.35 3.83 -5.86
CA SER A 128 -16.61 5.04 -6.24
C SER A 128 -16.18 5.84 -4.99
N ASP A 129 -15.62 7.04 -5.16
CA ASP A 129 -15.29 7.94 -4.05
C ASP A 129 -16.49 8.24 -3.12
N ASN A 130 -17.71 8.26 -3.65
CA ASN A 130 -18.94 8.57 -2.90
C ASN A 130 -19.80 7.33 -2.60
N GLU A 131 -19.38 6.16 -3.05
CA GLU A 131 -20.14 4.91 -2.95
C GLU A 131 -19.25 3.82 -2.34
N SER A 132 -19.54 3.48 -1.09
CA SER A 132 -18.81 2.49 -0.30
C SER A 132 -19.72 1.98 0.81
N ASP A 133 -19.58 0.70 1.14
CA ASP A 133 -20.36 0.01 2.18
C ASP A 133 -19.49 -0.94 3.03
N GLY A 134 -20.15 -1.78 3.84
CA GLY A 134 -19.47 -2.72 4.73
C GLY A 134 -18.67 -3.82 4.03
N GLY A 135 -18.98 -4.14 2.77
CA GLY A 135 -18.24 -5.12 1.97
C GLY A 135 -16.86 -4.64 1.52
N ASP A 136 -16.58 -3.33 1.69
CA ASP A 136 -15.28 -2.72 1.38
C ASP A 136 -14.29 -2.79 2.55
N VAL A 137 -14.74 -3.23 3.73
CA VAL A 137 -13.96 -3.19 4.98
C VAL A 137 -13.21 -4.51 5.19
N TRP A 138 -11.90 -4.40 5.35
CA TRP A 138 -10.98 -5.52 5.58
C TRP A 138 -10.28 -5.35 6.93
N PHE A 139 -10.06 -6.46 7.64
CA PHE A 139 -9.29 -6.47 8.88
C PHE A 139 -7.85 -6.88 8.61
N LEU A 140 -6.91 -6.05 9.05
CA LEU A 140 -5.49 -6.26 8.80
C LEU A 140 -4.85 -7.18 9.84
N GLU A 141 -4.39 -8.35 9.42
CA GLU A 141 -3.76 -9.34 10.30
C GLU A 141 -2.30 -9.64 9.90
N TRP A 142 -1.49 -10.10 10.85
CA TRP A 142 -0.13 -10.63 10.62
C TRP A 142 0.40 -11.47 11.79
N GLU A 143 1.36 -12.34 11.52
CA GLU A 143 1.93 -13.26 12.53
C GLU A 143 3.09 -12.68 13.37
N SER A 144 3.82 -11.72 12.82
CA SER A 144 5.00 -11.18 13.50
C SER A 144 4.68 -10.40 14.79
N LYS A 145 5.66 -10.24 15.69
CA LYS A 145 5.55 -9.38 16.88
C LYS A 145 5.63 -7.88 16.57
N ALA A 146 5.62 -7.49 15.29
CA ALA A 146 5.63 -6.08 14.91
C ALA A 146 4.40 -5.37 15.49
N LYS A 147 4.61 -4.17 16.04
CA LYS A 147 3.54 -3.37 16.65
C LYS A 147 2.70 -2.63 15.60
N VAL A 148 3.24 -2.43 14.41
CA VAL A 148 2.63 -1.70 13.30
C VAL A 148 2.88 -2.44 11.99
N TRP A 149 2.01 -2.22 11.02
CA TRP A 149 2.21 -2.71 9.67
C TRP A 149 3.40 -2.01 9.00
N LYS A 150 4.33 -2.79 8.46
CA LYS A 150 5.52 -2.31 7.77
C LYS A 150 5.60 -2.88 6.35
N GLN A 151 6.24 -2.13 5.46
CA GLN A 151 6.59 -2.59 4.12
C GLN A 151 7.31 -3.94 4.18
N ASP A 152 7.06 -4.82 3.21
CA ASP A 152 7.59 -6.19 3.14
C ASP A 152 7.26 -7.07 4.36
N GLY A 153 6.30 -6.66 5.19
CA GLY A 153 5.67 -7.50 6.20
C GLY A 153 4.64 -8.41 5.55
N LYS A 154 4.63 -9.69 5.93
CA LYS A 154 3.56 -10.61 5.53
C LYS A 154 2.30 -10.27 6.32
N VAL A 155 1.22 -9.99 5.61
CA VAL A 155 -0.11 -9.71 6.15
C VAL A 155 -1.12 -10.68 5.56
N THR A 156 -2.26 -10.83 6.22
CA THR A 156 -3.39 -11.66 5.82
C THR A 156 -4.70 -10.91 6.00
#